data_AF-A0A818BVF3-F1
#
_entry.id   AF-A0A818BVF3-F1
#
_cell.length_a   1.000
_cell.length_b   1.000
_cell.length_c   1.000
_cell.angle_alpha   90.00
_cell.angle_beta   90.00
_cell.angle_gamma   90.00
#
_symmetry.space_group_name_H-M   'P 1'
#
loop_
_entity.id
_entity.type
_entity.pdbx_description
1 polymer ?
#
loop_
_entity_poly.entity_id
_entity_poly.type
_entity_poly.pdbx_seq_one_letter_code
_entity_poly.pdbx_strand_id
1 'polypeptide(L)'
;MDPFDVFRYCSVTDFSESFYNLYTGFGSEEDSLNSTKKLLPEPVKKDFNKFMGFDRQGLESNVLRFMAKIITKDPIQAERRFVISYFLADDTINIHEPPTRNSGIDGGKFLERQKIKKPNQPRYPLEVSEYFSGIDFYVGGHVNINGFEFYIYDADEYAFTLMEKESYLFPVSNQRLVLEKLRQFLTNNSDSVAQFEQHDPHRKGYFGYETFYYLMKNLAGHILVDHEIITLARYYAQKSLKEHDIYSIVGVAQEHLRKHNYEHLLPLKENLIKRDRNRNGRLPAEEVRIAIRSVHVPLPDYLLNTLINRMTQEDGCIEYNDVLSALNWRELPISKPTSTSEHEQNDFASTRHTDDPNMLDKTTHERKKFNVEYAIMLQDLGLNMSHPLSTLGTSNNCDECKK
;
A
#
# COMPACT_ATOMS: atom_id res chain seq x y z
N MET A 1 -39.52 30.18 -16.21
CA MET A 1 -40.28 30.42 -14.97
C MET A 1 -39.49 31.42 -14.15
N ASP A 2 -40.17 32.48 -13.73
CA ASP A 2 -39.60 33.67 -13.10
C ASP A 2 -39.14 33.34 -11.66
N PRO A 3 -37.94 33.76 -11.18
CA PRO A 3 -37.43 33.36 -9.85
C PRO A 3 -38.22 33.95 -8.67
N PHE A 4 -39.14 34.88 -8.93
CA PHE A 4 -39.89 35.62 -7.91
C PHE A 4 -41.30 35.07 -7.63
N ASP A 5 -41.76 34.06 -8.37
CA ASP A 5 -43.14 33.57 -8.26
C ASP A 5 -43.36 32.50 -7.16
N VAL A 6 -42.30 32.11 -6.44
CA VAL A 6 -42.37 31.10 -5.35
C VAL A 6 -43.05 31.65 -4.08
N PHE A 7 -43.23 32.97 -3.97
CA PHE A 7 -43.71 33.60 -2.73
C PHE A 7 -45.22 33.85 -2.65
N ARG A 8 -46.01 33.48 -3.67
CA ARG A 8 -47.40 33.99 -3.78
C ARG A 8 -48.51 33.13 -3.16
N TYR A 9 -48.21 31.95 -2.64
CA TYR A 9 -49.21 31.12 -1.95
C TYR A 9 -48.60 30.34 -0.78
N CYS A 10 -48.38 31.01 0.35
CA CYS A 10 -48.27 30.34 1.64
C CYS A 10 -49.06 31.12 2.69
N SER A 11 -50.18 30.53 3.11
CA SER A 11 -50.93 30.94 4.28
C SER A 11 -50.05 30.84 5.54
N VAL A 12 -50.22 31.80 6.44
CA VAL A 12 -49.35 32.16 7.58
C VAL A 12 -49.30 31.11 8.71
N THR A 13 -49.59 29.83 8.46
CA THR A 13 -49.79 28.83 9.54
C THR A 13 -48.91 27.59 9.50
N ASP A 14 -47.99 27.44 8.54
CA ASP A 14 -47.01 26.34 8.55
C ASP A 14 -45.58 26.88 8.35
N PHE A 15 -45.10 27.68 9.30
CA PHE A 15 -43.66 27.96 9.44
C PHE A 15 -42.97 26.70 9.99
N SER A 16 -42.84 25.67 9.15
CA SER A 16 -41.96 24.55 9.44
C SER A 16 -40.51 25.04 9.42
N GLU A 17 -39.68 24.52 10.33
CA GLU A 17 -38.23 24.81 10.45
C GLU A 17 -37.41 24.61 9.16
N SER A 18 -38.04 24.09 8.09
CA SER A 18 -37.42 23.70 6.83
C SER A 18 -36.98 24.87 5.92
N PHE A 19 -37.56 26.06 6.06
CA PHE A 19 -37.31 27.16 5.11
C PHE A 19 -36.02 27.96 5.38
N TYR A 20 -35.45 27.85 6.59
CA TYR A 20 -34.35 28.71 7.03
C TYR A 20 -32.95 28.23 6.65
N ASN A 21 -32.80 27.09 5.98
CA ASN A 21 -31.50 26.49 5.67
C ASN A 21 -31.18 26.41 4.18
N LEU A 22 -31.95 27.11 3.33
CA LEU A 22 -31.72 27.06 1.89
C LEU A 22 -30.40 27.74 1.52
N TYR A 23 -29.49 26.97 0.91
CA TYR A 23 -28.26 27.50 0.36
C TYR A 23 -28.57 28.55 -0.71
N THR A 24 -28.04 29.77 -0.54
CA THR A 24 -28.36 30.93 -1.39
C THR A 24 -27.57 30.96 -2.70
N GLY A 25 -26.63 30.03 -2.89
CA GLY A 25 -25.74 30.00 -4.05
C GLY A 25 -24.43 30.78 -3.87
N PHE A 26 -24.25 31.46 -2.74
CA PHE A 26 -23.03 32.22 -2.42
C PHE A 26 -22.26 31.54 -1.28
N GLY A 27 -20.92 31.53 -1.38
CA GLY A 27 -20.05 30.91 -0.37
C GLY A 27 -20.08 29.39 -0.42
N SER A 28 -19.85 28.73 0.72
CA SER A 28 -20.04 27.29 0.88
C SER A 28 -21.39 26.99 1.55
N GLU A 29 -21.90 25.77 1.38
CA GLU A 29 -23.11 25.32 2.06
C GLU A 29 -22.92 25.33 3.58
N GLU A 30 -21.74 24.90 4.03
CA GLU A 30 -21.35 24.91 5.45
C GLU A 30 -21.41 26.34 6.03
N ASP A 31 -20.96 27.35 5.28
CA ASP A 31 -20.94 28.76 5.69
C ASP A 31 -22.34 29.40 5.66
N SER A 32 -23.14 29.09 4.65
CA SER A 32 -24.55 29.49 4.58
C SER A 32 -25.35 28.92 5.76
N LEU A 33 -25.15 27.64 6.08
CA LEU A 33 -25.78 26.99 7.23
C LEU A 33 -25.27 27.53 8.56
N ASN A 34 -24.04 28.01 8.65
CA ASN A 34 -23.55 28.62 9.89
C ASN A 34 -24.11 30.03 10.10
N SER A 35 -24.34 30.76 9.00
CA SER A 35 -24.96 32.08 9.01
C SER A 35 -26.41 32.05 9.50
N THR A 36 -27.14 30.95 9.30
CA THR A 36 -28.53 30.80 9.77
C THR A 36 -28.61 30.38 11.25
N LYS A 37 -27.54 29.79 11.79
CA LYS A 37 -27.49 29.27 13.18
C LYS A 37 -27.23 30.33 14.24
N LYS A 38 -26.47 31.38 13.93
CA LYS A 38 -26.04 32.41 14.89
C LYS A 38 -26.20 33.81 14.30
N LEU A 39 -26.58 34.78 15.13
CA LEU A 39 -26.66 36.19 14.74
C LEU A 39 -25.30 36.75 14.28
N LEU A 40 -24.22 36.31 14.94
CA LEU A 40 -22.85 36.62 14.56
C LEU A 40 -22.25 35.36 13.91
N PRO A 41 -21.95 35.38 12.60
CA PRO A 41 -21.40 34.23 11.91
C PRO A 41 -19.99 33.94 12.45
N GLU A 42 -19.75 32.69 12.80
CA GLU A 42 -18.43 32.19 13.15
C GLU A 42 -17.82 31.45 11.96
N PRO A 43 -16.49 31.43 11.80
CA PRO A 43 -15.86 30.61 10.79
C PRO A 43 -16.15 29.13 11.03
N VAL A 44 -16.40 28.39 9.95
CA VAL A 44 -16.61 26.94 10.01
C VAL A 44 -15.38 26.25 10.61
N LYS A 45 -15.61 25.42 11.64
CA LYS A 45 -14.54 24.68 12.30
C LYS A 45 -14.22 23.43 11.49
N LYS A 46 -12.95 23.27 11.11
CA LYS A 46 -12.47 22.03 10.45
C LYS A 46 -12.37 20.90 11.47
N ASP A 47 -12.51 19.67 11.02
CA ASP A 47 -12.35 18.49 11.86
C ASP A 47 -10.87 18.29 12.25
N PHE A 48 -10.45 18.96 13.32
CA PHE A 48 -9.07 18.94 13.79
C PHE A 48 -8.56 17.53 14.12
N ASN A 49 -9.41 16.64 14.62
CA ASN A 49 -9.00 15.25 14.91
C ASN A 49 -8.66 14.49 13.63
N LYS A 50 -9.48 14.67 12.58
CA LYS A 50 -9.24 14.06 11.27
C LYS A 50 -8.01 14.66 10.61
N PHE A 51 -7.90 15.99 10.69
CA PHE A 51 -6.71 16.70 10.24
C PHE A 51 -5.47 16.15 10.97
N MET A 52 -5.37 16.20 12.29
CA MET A 52 -4.21 15.71 13.04
C MET A 52 -3.94 14.20 12.87
N GLY A 53 -4.97 13.38 12.68
CA GLY A 53 -4.82 11.93 12.50
C GLY A 53 -4.26 11.54 11.12
N PHE A 54 -4.62 12.29 10.08
CA PHE A 54 -4.17 12.04 8.70
C PHE A 54 -3.13 13.07 8.21
N ASP A 55 -2.86 14.12 9.00
CA ASP A 55 -1.82 15.13 8.82
C ASP A 55 -0.59 14.78 9.67
N ARG A 56 0.25 13.96 9.03
CA ARG A 56 1.72 13.93 9.13
C ARG A 56 2.43 13.56 10.44
N GLN A 57 3.21 12.48 10.33
CA GLN A 57 4.62 12.47 10.76
C GLN A 57 5.50 12.97 9.58
N GLY A 58 6.06 14.19 9.64
CA GLY A 58 6.99 14.71 8.60
C GLY A 58 6.32 15.43 7.41
N LEU A 59 7.07 15.78 6.36
CA LEU A 59 6.58 16.62 5.24
C LEU A 59 5.83 15.85 4.12
N GLU A 60 5.05 14.79 4.43
CA GLU A 60 4.16 14.09 3.44
C GLU A 60 2.75 13.76 3.97
N SER A 61 1.69 14.27 3.33
CA SER A 61 0.28 14.06 3.80
C SER A 61 -0.19 12.68 3.36
N ASN A 62 -1.10 12.04 4.11
CA ASN A 62 -1.68 10.76 3.70
C ASN A 62 -2.58 10.97 2.47
N VAL A 63 -1.99 10.82 1.28
CA VAL A 63 -2.63 11.02 -0.01
C VAL A 63 -2.77 9.68 -0.72
N LEU A 64 -4.00 9.32 -1.06
CA LEU A 64 -4.28 8.16 -1.89
C LEU A 64 -4.18 8.57 -3.36
N ARG A 65 -3.31 7.92 -4.13
CA ARG A 65 -3.14 8.19 -5.55
C ARG A 65 -3.66 7.04 -6.39
N PHE A 66 -4.49 7.36 -7.37
CA PHE A 66 -5.15 6.42 -8.25
C PHE A 66 -4.89 6.78 -9.71
N MET A 67 -4.65 5.79 -10.55
CA MET A 67 -4.57 5.99 -11.99
C MET A 67 -5.94 5.78 -12.63
N ALA A 68 -6.32 6.73 -13.49
CA ALA A 68 -7.61 6.73 -14.13
C ALA A 68 -7.52 7.10 -15.61
N LYS A 69 -8.55 6.69 -16.37
CA LYS A 69 -8.78 7.09 -17.77
C LYS A 69 -10.20 7.61 -17.92
N ILE A 70 -10.40 8.54 -18.83
CA ILE A 70 -11.75 9.02 -19.14
C ILE A 70 -12.45 8.01 -20.03
N ILE A 71 -13.68 7.65 -19.68
CA ILE A 71 -14.57 6.86 -20.54
C ILE A 71 -15.22 7.82 -21.53
N THR A 72 -14.82 7.71 -22.79
CA THR A 72 -15.35 8.54 -23.88
C THR A 72 -15.26 7.80 -25.21
N LYS A 73 -16.04 8.25 -26.19
CA LYS A 73 -16.03 7.72 -27.55
C LYS A 73 -14.83 8.23 -28.35
N ASP A 74 -14.24 9.35 -27.94
CA ASP A 74 -13.11 9.96 -28.63
C ASP A 74 -11.81 9.21 -28.31
N PRO A 75 -11.14 8.59 -29.29
CA PRO A 75 -9.98 7.74 -29.04
C PRO A 75 -8.80 8.50 -28.44
N ILE A 76 -8.61 9.76 -28.85
CA ILE A 76 -7.54 10.64 -28.33
C ILE A 76 -7.75 10.90 -26.83
N GLN A 77 -8.99 11.11 -26.41
CA GLN A 77 -9.32 11.38 -25.01
C GLN A 77 -9.27 10.10 -24.16
N ALA A 78 -9.62 8.96 -24.75
CA ALA A 78 -9.59 7.66 -24.08
C ALA A 78 -8.16 7.14 -23.78
N GLU A 79 -7.16 7.58 -24.56
CA GLU A 79 -5.76 7.20 -24.33
C GLU A 79 -5.09 8.03 -23.21
N ARG A 80 -5.64 9.20 -22.87
CA ARG A 80 -5.12 10.07 -21.82
C ARG A 80 -5.18 9.39 -20.46
N ARG A 81 -4.10 9.56 -19.69
CA ARG A 81 -3.94 9.00 -18.34
C ARG A 81 -3.98 10.11 -17.32
N PHE A 82 -4.74 9.90 -16.27
CA PHE A 82 -4.90 10.85 -15.18
C PHE A 82 -4.49 10.20 -13.87
N VAL A 83 -4.01 11.01 -12.94
CA VAL A 83 -3.75 10.60 -11.57
C VAL A 83 -4.67 11.40 -10.66
N ILE A 84 -5.59 10.68 -10.03
CA ILE A 84 -6.53 11.21 -9.03
C ILE A 84 -5.85 11.10 -7.67
N SER A 85 -5.67 12.23 -6.99
CA SER A 85 -5.11 12.30 -5.64
C SER A 85 -6.22 12.69 -4.66
N TYR A 86 -6.51 11.79 -3.72
CA TYR A 86 -7.48 12.01 -2.64
C TYR A 86 -6.75 12.30 -1.33
N PHE A 87 -7.06 13.43 -0.70
CA PHE A 87 -6.43 13.87 0.54
C PHE A 87 -7.30 13.47 1.74
N LEU A 88 -6.85 12.51 2.54
CA LEU A 88 -7.63 11.99 3.68
C LEU A 88 -7.81 13.01 4.82
N ALA A 89 -6.94 14.03 4.90
CA ALA A 89 -6.99 15.05 5.95
C ALA A 89 -8.18 16.02 5.80
N ASP A 90 -8.62 16.30 4.57
CA ASP A 90 -9.65 17.31 4.30
C ASP A 90 -10.69 16.93 3.22
N ASP A 91 -10.68 15.66 2.77
CA ASP A 91 -11.59 15.10 1.77
C ASP A 91 -11.59 15.87 0.44
N THR A 92 -10.45 16.45 0.10
CA THR A 92 -10.27 17.15 -1.17
C THR A 92 -9.69 16.22 -2.23
N ILE A 93 -9.98 16.53 -3.49
CA ILE A 93 -9.55 15.77 -4.66
C ILE A 93 -8.78 16.70 -5.59
N ASN A 94 -7.66 16.23 -6.11
CA ASN A 94 -6.87 16.86 -7.15
C ASN A 94 -6.70 15.88 -8.31
N ILE A 95 -6.80 16.34 -9.55
CA ILE A 95 -6.57 15.49 -10.73
C ILE A 95 -5.51 16.13 -11.58
N HIS A 96 -4.45 15.38 -11.88
CA HIS A 96 -3.38 15.81 -12.77
C HIS A 96 -3.17 14.81 -13.90
N GLU A 97 -2.81 15.31 -15.06
CA GLU A 97 -2.41 14.55 -16.22
C GLU A 97 -0.89 14.60 -16.34
N PRO A 98 -0.18 13.47 -16.18
CA PRO A 98 1.26 13.42 -16.36
C PRO A 98 1.65 13.78 -17.81
N PRO A 99 2.73 14.57 -18.00
CA PRO A 99 3.18 14.95 -19.32
C PRO A 99 3.68 13.72 -20.09
N THR A 100 3.13 13.49 -21.28
CA THR A 100 3.52 12.38 -22.15
C THR A 100 4.38 12.91 -23.31
N ARG A 101 5.60 12.35 -23.49
CA ARG A 101 6.47 12.77 -24.60
C ARG A 101 5.81 12.44 -25.94
N ASN A 102 5.89 13.36 -26.89
CA ASN A 102 5.38 13.21 -28.26
C ASN A 102 3.85 13.06 -28.40
N SER A 103 3.06 13.35 -27.35
CA SER A 103 1.58 13.32 -27.45
C SER A 103 0.99 14.56 -28.12
N GLY A 104 1.73 15.66 -28.17
CA GLY A 104 1.21 16.96 -28.62
C GLY A 104 0.18 17.59 -27.68
N ILE A 105 -0.02 17.02 -26.48
CA ILE A 105 -0.91 17.51 -25.43
C ILE A 105 -0.04 17.95 -24.26
N ASP A 106 -0.13 19.23 -23.90
CA ASP A 106 0.49 19.74 -22.68
C ASP A 106 -0.23 19.13 -21.47
N GLY A 107 0.45 18.22 -20.77
CA GLY A 107 -0.03 17.70 -19.48
C GLY A 107 -0.14 18.81 -18.44
N GLY A 108 -0.75 18.50 -17.29
CA GLY A 108 -0.91 19.49 -16.23
C GLY A 108 -2.07 19.20 -15.29
N LYS A 109 -2.51 20.24 -14.56
CA LYS A 109 -3.64 20.13 -13.63
C LYS A 109 -4.95 20.08 -14.40
N PHE A 110 -5.65 18.96 -14.31
CA PHE A 110 -6.99 18.80 -14.88
C PHE A 110 -8.06 19.34 -13.93
N LEU A 111 -7.87 19.14 -12.62
CA LEU A 111 -8.75 19.65 -11.57
C LEU A 111 -7.91 20.12 -10.39
N GLU A 112 -8.01 21.40 -10.03
CA GLU A 112 -7.37 21.91 -8.81
C GLU A 112 -7.98 21.32 -7.54
N ARG A 113 -7.15 21.19 -6.50
CA ARG A 113 -7.50 20.61 -5.21
C ARG A 113 -8.73 21.30 -4.61
N GLN A 114 -9.84 20.57 -4.53
CA GLN A 114 -11.08 21.06 -3.94
C GLN A 114 -11.98 19.90 -3.48
N LYS A 115 -12.99 20.18 -2.65
CA LYS A 115 -14.04 19.19 -2.34
C LYS A 115 -15.00 19.09 -3.53
N ILE A 116 -15.34 17.87 -3.93
CA ILE A 116 -16.24 17.61 -5.07
C ILE A 116 -17.51 16.93 -4.57
N LYS A 117 -18.65 17.43 -5.03
CA LYS A 117 -19.98 16.86 -4.75
C LYS A 117 -20.23 15.64 -5.63
N LYS A 118 -21.02 14.69 -5.11
CA LYS A 118 -21.51 13.57 -5.91
C LYS A 118 -22.44 14.07 -7.03
N PRO A 119 -22.49 13.38 -8.18
CA PRO A 119 -23.34 13.78 -9.29
C PRO A 119 -24.83 13.72 -8.93
N ASN A 120 -25.67 14.39 -9.74
CA ASN A 120 -27.14 14.36 -9.65
C ASN A 120 -27.75 15.00 -8.40
N GLN A 121 -27.01 15.87 -7.71
CA GLN A 121 -27.54 16.64 -6.59
C GLN A 121 -28.18 17.97 -7.05
N PRO A 122 -29.26 18.43 -6.39
CA PRO A 122 -29.88 19.70 -6.72
C PRO A 122 -28.92 20.86 -6.45
N ARG A 123 -28.97 21.89 -7.30
CA ARG A 123 -28.11 23.08 -7.18
C ARG A 123 -28.33 23.87 -5.88
N TYR A 124 -29.57 23.84 -5.38
CA TYR A 124 -29.98 24.46 -4.13
C TYR A 124 -30.60 23.36 -3.25
N PRO A 125 -29.78 22.56 -2.56
CA PRO A 125 -30.28 21.47 -1.76
C PRO A 125 -30.92 22.02 -0.47
N LEU A 126 -31.94 21.30 0.02
CA LEU A 126 -32.55 21.55 1.33
C LEU A 126 -31.71 20.97 2.47
N GLU A 127 -30.87 19.98 2.15
CA GLU A 127 -29.94 19.30 3.06
C GLU A 127 -28.49 19.50 2.58
N VAL A 128 -27.51 19.14 3.40
CA VAL A 128 -26.09 19.28 3.02
C VAL A 128 -25.78 18.34 1.85
N SER A 129 -25.13 18.85 0.81
CA SER A 129 -24.67 18.04 -0.32
C SER A 129 -23.75 16.91 0.12
N GLU A 130 -23.91 15.72 -0.45
CA GLU A 130 -22.95 14.63 -0.22
C GLU A 130 -21.69 14.84 -1.09
N TYR A 131 -20.54 14.75 -0.45
CA TYR A 131 -19.24 14.84 -1.09
C TYR A 131 -18.65 13.45 -1.35
N PHE A 132 -17.73 13.37 -2.30
CA PHE A 132 -16.93 12.16 -2.49
C PHE A 132 -16.10 11.86 -1.23
N SER A 133 -16.09 10.59 -0.85
CA SER A 133 -15.30 10.07 0.27
C SER A 133 -14.26 9.10 -0.25
N GLY A 134 -13.24 8.77 0.56
CA GLY A 134 -12.21 7.79 0.22
C GLY A 134 -12.78 6.42 -0.18
N ILE A 135 -13.96 6.06 0.32
CA ILE A 135 -14.66 4.80 0.00
C ILE A 135 -15.07 4.72 -1.47
N ASP A 136 -15.32 5.88 -2.11
CA ASP A 136 -15.75 5.93 -3.50
C ASP A 136 -14.59 5.67 -4.48
N PHE A 137 -13.34 5.66 -4.01
CA PHE A 137 -12.15 5.47 -4.84
C PHE A 137 -11.54 4.08 -4.63
N TYR A 138 -11.68 3.23 -5.64
CA TYR A 138 -11.08 1.90 -5.66
C TYR A 138 -10.81 1.44 -7.09
N VAL A 139 -9.90 0.48 -7.23
CA VAL A 139 -9.49 -0.06 -8.54
C VAL A 139 -10.61 -0.90 -9.15
N GLY A 140 -10.93 -0.67 -10.42
CA GLY A 140 -12.10 -1.20 -11.10
C GLY A 140 -13.36 -0.35 -10.89
N GLY A 141 -13.28 0.71 -10.09
CA GLY A 141 -14.37 1.65 -9.84
C GLY A 141 -14.52 2.72 -10.92
N HIS A 142 -15.72 3.27 -11.00
CA HIS A 142 -16.07 4.38 -11.88
C HIS A 142 -16.47 5.59 -11.04
N VAL A 143 -15.87 6.75 -11.30
CA VAL A 143 -16.19 8.00 -10.59
C VAL A 143 -16.53 9.09 -11.58
N ASN A 144 -17.66 9.76 -11.37
CA ASN A 144 -18.08 10.90 -12.20
C ASN A 144 -17.76 12.21 -11.50
N ILE A 145 -16.77 12.94 -12.04
CA ILE A 145 -16.27 14.19 -11.47
C ILE A 145 -16.53 15.31 -12.48
N ASN A 146 -17.38 16.27 -12.09
CA ASN A 146 -17.76 17.43 -12.93
C ASN A 146 -18.28 17.05 -14.33
N GLY A 147 -18.94 15.90 -14.47
CA GLY A 147 -19.48 15.41 -15.75
C GLY A 147 -18.50 14.55 -16.56
N PHE A 148 -17.25 14.38 -16.11
CA PHE A 148 -16.30 13.45 -16.70
C PHE A 148 -16.33 12.12 -15.95
N GLU A 149 -16.57 11.03 -16.67
CA GLU A 149 -16.54 9.68 -16.11
C GLU A 149 -15.12 9.11 -16.19
N PHE A 150 -14.55 8.83 -15.03
CA PHE A 150 -13.23 8.25 -14.88
C PHE A 150 -13.32 6.78 -14.47
N TYR A 151 -12.64 5.91 -15.19
CA TYR A 151 -12.38 4.52 -14.80
C TYR A 151 -11.03 4.43 -14.09
N ILE A 152 -11.05 3.97 -12.83
CA ILE A 152 -9.84 3.79 -12.03
C ILE A 152 -9.29 2.40 -12.33
N TYR A 153 -8.11 2.33 -12.93
CA TYR A 153 -7.51 1.07 -13.36
C TYR A 153 -6.32 0.63 -12.49
N ASP A 154 -5.73 1.54 -11.72
CA ASP A 154 -4.62 1.22 -10.81
C ASP A 154 -4.57 2.19 -9.62
N ALA A 155 -3.79 1.89 -8.59
CA ALA A 155 -3.50 2.75 -7.45
C ALA A 155 -2.02 2.66 -7.07
N ASP A 156 -1.49 3.60 -6.28
CA ASP A 156 -0.12 3.48 -5.77
C ASP A 156 0.00 2.44 -4.63
N GLU A 157 1.23 2.01 -4.36
CA GLU A 157 1.53 1.00 -3.32
C GLU A 157 1.19 1.46 -1.89
N TYR A 158 1.41 2.75 -1.61
CA TYR A 158 1.04 3.37 -0.35
C TYR A 158 -0.48 3.39 -0.17
N ALA A 159 -1.25 3.65 -1.22
CA ALA A 159 -2.69 3.65 -1.22
C ALA A 159 -3.24 2.27 -0.86
N PHE A 160 -2.73 1.19 -1.49
CA PHE A 160 -3.11 -0.17 -1.12
C PHE A 160 -2.78 -0.48 0.34
N THR A 161 -1.56 -0.20 0.77
CA THR A 161 -1.10 -0.48 2.14
C THR A 161 -1.93 0.27 3.18
N LEU A 162 -2.27 1.53 2.91
CA LEU A 162 -3.07 2.35 3.81
C LEU A 162 -4.53 1.86 3.87
N MET A 163 -5.13 1.54 2.72
CA MET A 163 -6.51 1.03 2.68
C MET A 163 -6.63 -0.34 3.35
N GLU A 164 -5.62 -1.20 3.22
CA GLU A 164 -5.54 -2.50 3.91
C GLU A 164 -5.38 -2.33 5.43
N LYS A 165 -4.54 -1.37 5.87
CA LYS A 165 -4.33 -1.06 7.29
C LYS A 165 -5.60 -0.49 7.92
N GLU A 166 -6.24 0.44 7.24
CA GLU A 166 -7.48 1.09 7.67
C GLU A 166 -8.72 0.37 7.09
N SER A 167 -8.70 -0.98 7.05
CA SER A 167 -9.74 -1.83 6.44
C SER A 167 -11.15 -1.70 7.04
N TYR A 168 -11.30 -1.01 8.17
CA TYR A 168 -12.61 -0.65 8.72
C TYR A 168 -13.25 0.52 7.97
N LEU A 169 -12.46 1.43 7.38
CA LEU A 169 -12.93 2.52 6.54
C LEU A 169 -13.16 2.06 5.10
N PHE A 170 -12.38 1.08 4.62
CA PHE A 170 -12.39 0.64 3.23
C PHE A 170 -12.88 -0.82 3.12
N PRO A 171 -14.19 -1.06 2.90
CA PRO A 171 -14.74 -2.41 2.79
C PRO A 171 -14.12 -3.23 1.65
N VAL A 172 -13.73 -2.58 0.55
CA VAL A 172 -13.11 -3.20 -0.63
C VAL A 172 -11.70 -3.74 -0.36
N SER A 173 -11.03 -3.26 0.68
CA SER A 173 -9.69 -3.68 1.08
C SER A 173 -9.71 -4.56 2.33
N ASN A 174 -10.90 -4.92 2.81
CA ASN A 174 -11.07 -5.77 3.98
C ASN A 174 -10.96 -7.25 3.61
N GLN A 175 -9.86 -7.88 4.01
CA GLN A 175 -9.54 -9.24 3.57
C GLN A 175 -10.59 -10.26 4.03
N ARG A 176 -11.16 -10.07 5.23
CA ARG A 176 -12.17 -10.98 5.79
C ARG A 176 -13.48 -10.93 5.02
N LEU A 177 -13.98 -9.72 4.75
CA LEU A 177 -15.22 -9.54 3.99
C LEU A 177 -15.08 -10.08 2.56
N VAL A 178 -13.94 -9.84 1.93
CA VAL A 178 -13.66 -10.34 0.59
C VAL A 178 -13.58 -11.86 0.57
N LEU A 179 -12.92 -12.48 1.56
CA LEU A 179 -12.87 -13.94 1.70
C LEU A 179 -14.25 -14.55 1.95
N GLU A 180 -15.09 -13.93 2.76
CA GLU A 180 -16.46 -14.40 3.00
C GLU A 180 -17.31 -14.36 1.74
N LYS A 181 -17.26 -13.26 0.97
CA LYS A 181 -17.91 -13.16 -0.35
C LYS A 181 -17.45 -14.25 -1.30
N LEU A 182 -16.13 -14.46 -1.37
CA LEU A 182 -15.52 -15.46 -2.23
C LEU A 182 -15.89 -16.88 -1.79
N ARG A 183 -15.93 -17.16 -0.48
CA ARG A 183 -16.35 -18.46 0.08
C ARG A 183 -17.78 -18.79 -0.29
N GLN A 184 -18.71 -17.85 -0.15
CA GLN A 184 -20.11 -18.06 -0.51
C GLN A 184 -20.25 -18.45 -2.00
N PHE A 185 -19.44 -17.84 -2.87
CA PHE A 185 -19.45 -18.15 -4.29
C PHE A 185 -18.83 -19.51 -4.61
N LEU A 186 -17.62 -19.79 -4.09
CA LEU A 186 -16.91 -21.02 -4.43
C LEU A 186 -17.56 -22.28 -3.84
N THR A 187 -18.26 -22.18 -2.70
CA THR A 187 -19.03 -23.29 -2.14
C THR A 187 -20.12 -23.77 -3.10
N ASN A 188 -20.65 -22.88 -3.93
CA ASN A 188 -21.68 -23.20 -4.91
C ASN A 188 -21.10 -23.74 -6.24
N ASN A 189 -19.78 -23.65 -6.44
CA ASN A 189 -19.13 -23.93 -7.70
C ASN A 189 -18.00 -24.96 -7.52
N SER A 190 -18.35 -26.25 -7.57
CA SER A 190 -17.45 -27.39 -7.35
C SER A 190 -16.27 -27.46 -8.31
N ASP A 191 -16.41 -26.87 -9.51
CA ASP A 191 -15.40 -26.95 -10.57
C ASP A 191 -14.27 -25.92 -10.39
N SER A 192 -14.44 -24.97 -9.46
CA SER A 192 -13.48 -23.91 -9.21
C SER A 192 -12.11 -24.43 -8.76
N VAL A 193 -12.07 -25.41 -7.86
CA VAL A 193 -10.83 -26.03 -7.38
C VAL A 193 -10.09 -26.74 -8.53
N ALA A 194 -10.83 -27.42 -9.41
CA ALA A 194 -10.24 -28.09 -10.56
C ALA A 194 -9.60 -27.11 -11.55
N GLN A 195 -10.14 -25.89 -11.71
CA GLN A 195 -9.54 -24.86 -12.55
C GLN A 195 -8.22 -24.34 -11.97
N PHE A 196 -8.12 -24.17 -10.64
CA PHE A 196 -6.86 -23.84 -10.00
C PHE A 196 -5.82 -24.95 -10.17
N GLU A 197 -6.22 -26.22 -10.02
CA GLU A 197 -5.34 -27.37 -10.23
C GLU A 197 -4.89 -27.53 -11.70
N GLN A 198 -5.76 -27.24 -12.67
CA GLN A 198 -5.41 -27.30 -14.10
C GLN A 198 -4.31 -26.30 -14.48
N HIS A 199 -4.33 -25.12 -13.85
CA HIS A 199 -3.30 -24.10 -14.04
C HIS A 199 -2.04 -24.33 -13.18
N ASP A 200 -2.00 -25.40 -12.36
CA ASP A 200 -0.82 -25.90 -11.67
C ASP A 200 -0.41 -27.34 -12.08
N PRO A 201 0.13 -27.57 -13.29
CA PRO A 201 0.55 -28.91 -13.70
C PRO A 201 1.60 -29.53 -12.75
N HIS A 202 2.37 -28.68 -12.05
CA HIS A 202 3.43 -29.09 -11.15
C HIS A 202 3.00 -29.14 -9.68
N ARG A 203 1.75 -28.74 -9.34
CA ARG A 203 1.21 -28.72 -7.97
C ARG A 203 2.17 -28.09 -6.97
N LYS A 204 2.69 -26.92 -7.32
CA LYS A 204 3.58 -26.12 -6.48
C LYS A 204 2.82 -25.41 -5.36
N GLY A 205 1.51 -25.18 -5.53
CA GLY A 205 0.67 -24.49 -4.54
C GLY A 205 0.78 -22.96 -4.59
N TYR A 206 1.45 -22.41 -5.60
CA TYR A 206 1.54 -20.97 -5.87
C TYR A 206 1.57 -20.66 -7.37
N PHE A 207 1.07 -19.48 -7.76
CA PHE A 207 1.14 -18.94 -9.12
C PHE A 207 1.73 -17.55 -9.16
N GLY A 208 2.16 -17.08 -10.34
CA GLY A 208 2.43 -15.66 -10.53
C GLY A 208 1.15 -14.82 -10.42
N TYR A 209 1.28 -13.56 -10.00
CA TYR A 209 0.17 -12.61 -9.86
C TYR A 209 -0.73 -12.55 -11.11
N GLU A 210 -0.17 -12.50 -12.32
CA GLU A 210 -0.95 -12.37 -13.55
C GLU A 210 -1.88 -13.58 -13.79
N THR A 211 -1.38 -14.79 -13.52
CA THR A 211 -2.17 -16.02 -13.61
C THR A 211 -3.29 -16.02 -12.57
N PHE A 212 -2.97 -15.65 -11.33
CA PHE A 212 -3.97 -15.55 -10.26
C PHE A 212 -5.06 -14.53 -10.59
N TYR A 213 -4.68 -13.33 -11.03
CA TYR A 213 -5.61 -12.26 -11.40
C TYR A 213 -6.56 -12.71 -12.52
N TYR A 214 -6.03 -13.32 -13.58
CA TYR A 214 -6.83 -13.82 -14.69
C TYR A 214 -7.84 -14.89 -14.25
N LEU A 215 -7.41 -15.87 -13.44
CA LEU A 215 -8.29 -16.91 -12.90
C LEU A 215 -9.40 -16.32 -12.04
N MET A 216 -9.04 -15.43 -11.12
CA MET A 216 -9.98 -14.76 -10.24
C MET A 216 -10.97 -13.89 -11.02
N LYS A 217 -10.52 -13.20 -12.07
CA LYS A 217 -11.40 -12.41 -12.92
C LYS A 217 -12.37 -13.27 -13.71
N ASN A 218 -11.94 -14.41 -14.22
CA ASN A 218 -12.80 -15.34 -14.97
C ASN A 218 -13.82 -16.03 -14.06
N LEU A 219 -13.38 -16.49 -12.88
CA LEU A 219 -14.23 -17.22 -11.94
C LEU A 219 -15.19 -16.29 -11.19
N ALA A 220 -14.65 -15.21 -10.63
CA ALA A 220 -15.34 -14.39 -9.64
C ALA A 220 -15.49 -12.92 -10.07
N GLY A 221 -15.11 -12.53 -11.29
CA GLY A 221 -15.15 -11.13 -11.72
C GLY A 221 -16.54 -10.50 -11.85
N HIS A 222 -17.61 -11.29 -11.69
CA HIS A 222 -18.99 -10.80 -11.61
C HIS A 222 -19.42 -10.47 -10.17
N ILE A 223 -18.69 -10.97 -9.16
CA ILE A 223 -18.96 -10.73 -7.73
C ILE A 223 -17.89 -9.85 -7.11
N LEU A 224 -16.62 -10.07 -7.48
CA LEU A 224 -15.47 -9.38 -6.94
C LEU A 224 -15.01 -8.27 -7.87
N VAL A 225 -14.72 -7.13 -7.25
CA VAL A 225 -14.14 -5.97 -7.88
C VAL A 225 -12.62 -6.16 -8.01
N ASP A 226 -12.00 -5.51 -9.01
CA ASP A 226 -10.56 -5.62 -9.26
C ASP A 226 -9.73 -5.31 -8.00
N HIS A 227 -10.12 -4.28 -7.24
CA HIS A 227 -9.48 -3.94 -5.97
C HIS A 227 -9.52 -5.09 -4.94
N GLU A 228 -10.65 -5.81 -4.85
CA GLU A 228 -10.80 -6.93 -3.92
C GLU A 228 -9.88 -8.10 -4.32
N ILE A 229 -9.79 -8.39 -5.63
CA ILE A 229 -8.88 -9.41 -6.17
C ILE A 229 -7.42 -9.06 -5.87
N ILE A 230 -7.05 -7.79 -6.08
CA ILE A 230 -5.69 -7.29 -5.79
C ILE A 230 -5.39 -7.41 -4.30
N THR A 231 -6.34 -7.04 -3.44
CA THR A 231 -6.19 -7.15 -1.97
C THR A 231 -5.95 -8.60 -1.55
N LEU A 232 -6.69 -9.56 -2.10
CA LEU A 232 -6.45 -10.99 -1.84
C LEU A 232 -5.08 -11.45 -2.33
N ALA A 233 -4.71 -11.05 -3.55
CA ALA A 233 -3.42 -11.39 -4.12
C ALA A 233 -2.26 -10.88 -3.26
N ARG A 234 -2.39 -9.68 -2.70
CA ARG A 234 -1.42 -9.06 -1.78
C ARG A 234 -1.39 -9.74 -0.42
N TYR A 235 -2.56 -10.14 0.10
CA TYR A 235 -2.65 -10.82 1.39
C TYR A 235 -1.99 -12.22 1.37
N TYR A 236 -2.24 -13.00 0.31
CA TYR A 236 -1.60 -14.30 0.07
C TYR A 236 -0.34 -14.20 -0.80
N ALA A 237 0.20 -12.99 -0.97
CA ALA A 237 1.48 -12.85 -1.63
C ALA A 237 2.50 -13.65 -0.81
N GLN A 238 3.18 -14.58 -1.47
CA GLN A 238 4.34 -15.24 -0.91
C GLN A 238 5.31 -14.13 -0.54
N LYS A 239 5.42 -13.85 0.76
CA LYS A 239 6.55 -13.10 1.27
C LYS A 239 7.75 -13.91 0.83
N SER A 240 8.48 -13.43 -0.16
CA SER A 240 9.74 -14.03 -0.53
C SER A 240 10.60 -13.99 0.73
N LEU A 241 10.59 -15.05 1.52
CA LEU A 241 11.43 -15.21 2.71
C LEU A 241 12.91 -15.37 2.33
N LYS A 242 13.27 -15.07 1.08
CA LYS A 242 14.46 -15.63 0.47
C LYS A 242 15.50 -14.54 0.31
N GLU A 243 16.53 -14.64 1.14
CA GLU A 243 17.84 -14.00 0.99
C GLU A 243 17.90 -12.48 1.24
N HIS A 244 16.83 -11.72 0.98
CA HIS A 244 16.88 -10.25 0.99
C HIS A 244 16.84 -9.64 2.40
N ASP A 245 16.32 -10.33 3.43
CA ASP A 245 16.32 -9.79 4.80
C ASP A 245 17.76 -9.65 5.32
N ILE A 246 18.58 -10.69 5.20
CA ILE A 246 19.96 -10.68 5.71
C ILE A 246 20.79 -9.69 4.90
N TYR A 247 20.77 -9.76 3.56
CA TYR A 247 21.54 -8.81 2.74
C TYR A 247 21.08 -7.36 2.91
N SER A 248 19.79 -7.10 3.19
CA SER A 248 19.29 -5.74 3.49
C SER A 248 19.74 -5.26 4.87
N ILE A 249 19.66 -6.11 5.89
CA ILE A 249 20.14 -5.79 7.24
C ILE A 249 21.65 -5.55 7.22
N VAL A 250 22.41 -6.38 6.51
CA VAL A 250 23.85 -6.21 6.33
C VAL A 250 24.13 -4.95 5.52
N GLY A 251 23.36 -4.63 4.47
CA GLY A 251 23.48 -3.38 3.72
C GLY A 251 23.29 -2.14 4.60
N VAL A 252 22.26 -2.13 5.47
CA VAL A 252 22.04 -1.04 6.44
C VAL A 252 23.17 -0.95 7.45
N ALA A 253 23.70 -2.09 7.92
CA ALA A 253 24.85 -2.13 8.82
C ALA A 253 26.13 -1.60 8.15
N GLN A 254 26.42 -2.02 6.92
CA GLN A 254 27.55 -1.55 6.13
C GLN A 254 27.46 -0.05 5.85
N GLU A 255 26.27 0.48 5.56
CA GLU A 255 26.05 1.92 5.37
C GLU A 255 26.31 2.71 6.65
N HIS A 256 25.87 2.20 7.80
CA HIS A 256 26.14 2.82 9.10
C HIS A 256 27.65 2.83 9.41
N LEU A 257 28.36 1.73 9.15
CA LEU A 257 29.82 1.65 9.30
C LEU A 257 30.57 2.60 8.35
N ARG A 258 30.09 2.72 7.10
CA ARG A 258 30.63 3.65 6.10
C ARG A 258 30.48 5.10 6.56
N LYS A 259 29.31 5.51 7.06
CA LYS A 259 29.07 6.86 7.61
C LYS A 259 29.96 7.19 8.80
N HIS A 260 30.30 6.18 9.61
CA HIS A 260 31.20 6.33 10.76
C HIS A 260 32.68 6.11 10.43
N ASN A 261 33.07 5.92 9.15
CA ASN A 261 34.43 5.62 8.70
C ASN A 261 35.09 4.47 9.49
N TYR A 262 34.32 3.45 9.87
CA TYR A 262 34.82 2.36 10.69
C TYR A 262 35.49 1.29 9.82
N GLU A 263 36.80 1.12 9.97
CA GLU A 263 37.61 0.14 9.21
C GLU A 263 38.35 -0.88 10.11
N HIS A 264 38.23 -0.73 11.44
CA HIS A 264 39.03 -1.49 12.40
C HIS A 264 38.43 -2.89 12.69
N LEU A 265 38.38 -3.77 11.69
CA LEU A 265 37.89 -5.16 11.84
C LEU A 265 38.96 -6.15 12.33
N LEU A 266 40.25 -5.80 12.25
CA LEU A 266 41.35 -6.65 12.72
C LEU A 266 41.29 -6.93 14.24
N PRO A 267 41.07 -5.93 15.13
CA PRO A 267 40.94 -6.19 16.56
C PRO A 267 39.73 -7.06 16.90
N LEU A 268 38.65 -6.93 16.12
CA LEU A 268 37.46 -7.78 16.26
C LEU A 268 37.77 -9.23 15.88
N LYS A 269 38.45 -9.45 14.75
CA LYS A 269 38.90 -10.77 14.32
C LYS A 269 39.81 -11.43 15.34
N GLU A 270 40.80 -10.71 15.86
CA GLU A 270 41.69 -11.23 16.92
C GLU A 270 40.93 -11.58 18.20
N ASN A 271 39.93 -10.78 18.57
CA ASN A 271 39.14 -11.02 19.76
C ASN A 271 38.21 -12.23 19.61
N LEU A 272 37.63 -12.43 18.43
CA LEU A 272 36.84 -13.62 18.11
C LEU A 272 37.73 -14.89 18.11
N ILE A 273 38.92 -14.82 17.50
CA ILE A 273 39.88 -15.94 17.51
C ILE A 273 40.37 -16.28 18.92
N LYS A 274 40.58 -15.28 19.79
CA LYS A 274 40.95 -15.52 21.20
C LYS A 274 39.84 -16.21 21.99
N ARG A 275 38.57 -15.93 21.67
CA ARG A 275 37.41 -16.55 22.31
C ARG A 275 37.12 -17.95 21.78
N ASP A 276 37.48 -18.24 20.53
CA ASP A 276 37.38 -19.58 19.94
C ASP A 276 38.52 -20.51 20.44
N ARG A 277 38.28 -21.13 21.60
CA ARG A 277 39.22 -22.10 22.20
C ARG A 277 39.41 -23.35 21.34
N ASN A 278 38.41 -23.72 20.53
CA ASN A 278 38.38 -24.95 19.75
C ASN A 278 38.87 -24.75 18.31
N ARG A 279 39.06 -23.49 17.87
CA ARG A 279 39.42 -23.09 16.50
C ARG A 279 38.51 -23.71 15.45
N ASN A 280 37.23 -23.86 15.79
CA ASN A 280 36.24 -24.48 14.92
C ASN A 280 35.46 -23.45 14.08
N GLY A 281 35.74 -22.14 14.23
CA GLY A 281 35.08 -21.11 13.46
C GLY A 281 33.69 -20.72 13.98
N ARG A 282 33.21 -21.34 15.06
CA ARG A 282 31.84 -21.19 15.60
C ARG A 282 31.85 -20.69 17.03
N LEU A 283 31.06 -19.66 17.32
CA LEU A 283 30.90 -19.11 18.67
C LEU A 283 29.41 -18.93 19.01
N PRO A 284 29.01 -19.03 20.29
CA PRO A 284 27.66 -18.70 20.71
C PRO A 284 27.29 -17.25 20.37
N ALA A 285 26.02 -16.99 20.04
CA ALA A 285 25.54 -15.67 19.65
C ALA A 285 25.86 -14.55 20.68
N GLU A 286 25.75 -14.87 21.97
CA GLU A 286 26.07 -13.94 23.06
C GLU A 286 27.56 -13.58 23.13
N GLU A 287 28.45 -14.53 22.85
CA GLU A 287 29.90 -14.29 22.83
C GLU A 287 30.31 -13.39 21.67
N VAL A 288 29.70 -13.59 20.50
CA VAL A 288 29.90 -12.72 19.32
C VAL A 288 29.40 -11.30 19.62
N ARG A 289 28.26 -11.16 20.30
CA ARG A 289 27.71 -9.87 20.72
C ARG A 289 28.65 -9.11 21.65
N ILE A 290 29.18 -9.80 22.67
CA ILE A 290 30.14 -9.24 23.62
C ILE A 290 31.42 -8.83 22.89
N ALA A 291 31.88 -9.64 21.92
CA ALA A 291 33.04 -9.31 21.11
C ALA A 291 32.85 -8.01 20.32
N ILE A 292 31.72 -7.85 19.62
CA ILE A 292 31.41 -6.66 18.83
C ILE A 292 31.31 -5.42 19.72
N ARG A 293 30.64 -5.54 20.87
CA ARG A 293 30.54 -4.44 21.86
C ARG A 293 31.89 -4.04 22.43
N SER A 294 32.77 -5.01 22.71
CA SER A 294 34.09 -4.74 23.29
C SER A 294 35.02 -3.94 22.36
N VAL A 295 34.83 -4.04 21.05
CA VAL A 295 35.62 -3.32 20.04
C VAL A 295 34.96 -1.98 19.67
N HIS A 296 33.82 -1.63 20.27
CA HIS A 296 33.09 -0.38 20.01
C HIS A 296 32.77 -0.19 18.53
N VAL A 297 32.31 -1.27 17.87
CA VAL A 297 31.79 -1.17 16.51
C VAL A 297 30.59 -0.21 16.52
N PRO A 298 30.58 0.86 15.71
CA PRO A 298 29.54 1.87 15.72
C PRO A 298 28.30 1.34 14.99
N LEU A 299 27.57 0.45 15.65
CA LEU A 299 26.30 -0.09 15.20
C LEU A 299 25.25 0.11 16.29
N PRO A 300 24.03 0.56 15.96
CA PRO A 300 22.93 0.63 16.91
C PRO A 300 22.61 -0.76 17.50
N ASP A 301 22.28 -0.81 18.79
CA ASP A 301 21.98 -2.07 19.48
C ASP A 301 20.85 -2.88 18.83
N TYR A 302 19.82 -2.20 18.30
CA TYR A 302 18.72 -2.88 17.60
C TYR A 302 19.22 -3.59 16.33
N LEU A 303 20.12 -2.94 15.58
CA LEU A 303 20.64 -3.45 14.32
C LEU A 303 21.60 -4.61 14.57
N LEU A 304 22.45 -4.48 15.60
CA LEU A 304 23.34 -5.54 16.06
C LEU A 304 22.54 -6.79 16.48
N ASN A 305 21.48 -6.62 17.27
CA ASN A 305 20.65 -7.75 17.72
C ASN A 305 19.92 -8.42 16.55
N THR A 306 19.43 -7.61 15.61
CA THR A 306 18.74 -8.11 14.43
C THR A 306 19.70 -8.89 13.53
N LEU A 307 20.91 -8.39 13.33
CA LEU A 307 21.96 -9.06 12.54
C LEU A 307 22.37 -10.40 13.19
N ILE A 308 22.71 -10.39 14.49
CA ILE A 308 23.14 -11.58 15.22
C ILE A 308 22.03 -12.64 15.22
N ASN A 309 20.81 -12.28 15.60
CA ASN A 309 19.68 -13.22 15.67
C ASN A 309 19.36 -13.87 14.32
N ARG A 310 19.58 -13.16 13.21
CA ARG A 310 19.36 -13.68 11.86
C ARG A 310 20.49 -14.56 11.35
N MET A 311 21.70 -14.41 11.90
CA MET A 311 22.88 -15.22 11.55
C MET A 311 23.07 -16.44 12.47
N THR A 312 22.31 -16.53 13.56
CA THR A 312 22.28 -17.70 14.45
C THR A 312 21.66 -18.91 13.75
N GLN A 313 22.41 -20.01 13.73
CA GLN A 313 21.93 -21.32 13.26
C GLN A 313 21.05 -21.99 14.35
N GLU A 314 20.36 -23.09 14.02
CA GLU A 314 19.44 -23.78 14.95
C GLU A 314 20.10 -24.25 16.25
N ASP A 315 21.42 -24.49 16.22
CA ASP A 315 22.24 -24.88 17.39
C ASP A 315 22.57 -23.71 18.35
N GLY A 316 22.11 -22.49 18.07
CA GLY A 316 22.44 -21.29 18.87
C GLY A 316 23.87 -20.75 18.65
N CYS A 317 24.61 -21.33 17.71
CA CYS A 317 25.96 -20.93 17.33
C CYS A 317 25.98 -20.10 16.05
N ILE A 318 27.00 -19.24 15.91
CA ILE A 318 27.24 -18.38 14.76
C ILE A 318 28.64 -18.66 14.21
N GLU A 319 28.75 -18.75 12.88
CA GLU A 319 30.03 -18.72 12.18
C GLU A 319 30.57 -17.29 12.15
N TYR A 320 31.59 -17.00 12.98
CA TYR A 320 32.05 -15.62 13.15
C TYR A 320 32.77 -15.08 11.90
N ASN A 321 33.20 -15.95 10.98
CA ASN A 321 33.74 -15.54 9.68
C ASN A 321 32.66 -14.91 8.79
N ASP A 322 31.41 -15.37 8.89
CA ASP A 322 30.28 -14.79 8.15
C ASP A 322 29.91 -13.42 8.72
N VAL A 323 30.00 -13.25 10.04
CA VAL A 323 29.79 -11.95 10.67
C VAL A 323 30.89 -10.97 10.27
N LEU A 324 32.14 -11.43 10.21
CA LEU A 324 33.27 -10.61 9.74
C LEU A 324 33.13 -10.23 8.26
N SER A 325 32.66 -11.15 7.42
CA SER A 325 32.42 -10.88 6.00
C SER A 325 31.26 -9.90 5.81
N ALA A 326 30.18 -10.04 6.59
CA ALA A 326 29.03 -9.13 6.60
C ALA A 326 29.42 -7.71 7.02
N LEU A 327 30.30 -7.54 8.02
CA LEU A 327 30.74 -6.23 8.50
C LEU A 327 31.82 -5.57 7.61
N ASN A 328 32.45 -6.33 6.70
CA ASN A 328 33.53 -5.85 5.84
C ASN A 328 33.01 -5.16 4.57
N TRP A 329 32.61 -3.90 4.71
CA TRP A 329 32.06 -3.08 3.62
C TRP A 329 33.09 -2.69 2.54
N ARG A 330 34.41 -2.83 2.77
CA ARG A 330 35.47 -2.41 1.83
C ARG A 330 35.87 -3.51 0.86
N GLU A 331 35.94 -4.76 1.33
CA GLU A 331 36.33 -5.92 0.51
C GLU A 331 35.12 -6.75 0.04
N LEU A 332 33.99 -6.66 0.75
CA LEU A 332 32.73 -7.33 0.42
C LEU A 332 31.53 -6.35 0.49
N PRO A 333 31.51 -5.28 -0.32
CA PRO A 333 30.38 -4.37 -0.38
C PRO A 333 29.16 -5.11 -0.94
N ILE A 334 28.09 -5.20 -0.16
CA ILE A 334 26.80 -5.61 -0.69
C ILE A 334 26.29 -4.42 -1.50
N SER A 335 26.01 -4.64 -2.79
CA SER A 335 25.28 -3.65 -3.58
C SER A 335 24.02 -3.28 -2.81
N LYS A 336 23.80 -1.97 -2.60
CA LYS A 336 22.66 -1.44 -1.84
C LYS A 336 21.45 -2.34 -2.03
N PRO A 337 20.81 -2.85 -0.97
CA PRO A 337 19.48 -3.43 -1.15
C PRO A 337 18.71 -2.41 -1.95
N THR A 338 18.11 -2.82 -3.07
CA THR A 338 17.24 -1.95 -3.85
C THR A 338 15.99 -1.69 -3.00
N SER A 339 16.15 -0.83 -2.01
CA SER A 339 15.14 0.03 -1.46
C SER A 339 15.62 1.42 -1.82
N THR A 340 14.83 2.12 -2.63
CA THR A 340 14.70 3.59 -2.53
C THR A 340 16.00 4.39 -2.48
N SER A 341 16.44 4.82 -3.66
CA SER A 341 17.12 6.11 -3.92
C SER A 341 18.00 6.69 -2.80
N GLU A 342 19.33 6.56 -2.94
CA GLU A 342 20.24 7.59 -2.44
C GLU A 342 20.21 8.79 -3.39
N HIS A 343 19.23 9.66 -3.17
CA HIS A 343 19.40 11.10 -3.29
C HIS A 343 18.68 11.69 -2.08
N GLU A 344 19.36 11.76 -0.94
CA GLU A 344 19.09 12.75 0.11
C GLU A 344 20.08 12.58 1.26
N GLN A 345 21.18 13.32 1.16
CA GLN A 345 21.73 14.13 2.26
C GLN A 345 22.90 14.95 1.73
N ASN A 346 22.56 15.89 0.83
CA ASN A 346 23.13 17.23 0.75
C ASN A 346 22.46 17.97 -0.41
N ASP A 347 21.19 18.33 -0.20
CA ASP A 347 20.55 19.49 -0.82
C ASP A 347 19.61 20.10 0.22
N PHE A 348 20.23 20.70 1.25
CA PHE A 348 19.55 21.59 2.20
C PHE A 348 19.35 22.95 1.53
N ALA A 349 18.68 22.97 0.37
CA ALA A 349 18.09 24.12 -0.29
C ALA A 349 17.48 23.65 -1.62
N SER A 350 16.15 23.74 -1.71
CA SER A 350 15.39 23.74 -2.98
C SER A 350 15.18 22.41 -3.69
N THR A 351 14.25 21.59 -3.20
CA THR A 351 13.55 20.60 -4.03
C THR A 351 12.04 20.74 -3.88
N ARG A 352 11.46 21.44 -4.86
CA ARG A 352 10.04 21.34 -5.21
C ARG A 352 9.84 19.94 -5.79
N HIS A 353 9.28 18.99 -5.03
CA HIS A 353 8.91 17.68 -5.58
C HIS A 353 7.73 17.85 -6.54
N THR A 354 8.07 17.93 -7.82
CA THR A 354 7.16 17.75 -8.94
C THR A 354 6.91 16.26 -9.14
N ASP A 355 5.64 15.92 -9.30
CA ASP A 355 5.06 14.73 -9.93
C ASP A 355 6.07 13.93 -10.79
N ASP A 356 6.69 12.87 -10.25
CA ASP A 356 7.50 11.92 -11.05
C ASP A 356 6.55 10.90 -11.71
N PRO A 357 6.34 10.97 -13.05
CA PRO A 357 5.37 10.12 -13.75
C PRO A 357 5.68 8.62 -13.67
N ASN A 358 6.94 8.27 -13.42
CA ASN A 358 7.42 6.88 -13.48
C ASN A 358 7.35 6.13 -12.15
N MET A 359 7.02 6.81 -11.04
CA MET A 359 6.96 6.17 -9.72
C MET A 359 5.85 5.11 -9.66
N LEU A 360 4.67 5.39 -10.24
CA LEU A 360 3.54 4.47 -10.21
C LEU A 360 3.72 3.28 -11.17
N ASP A 361 4.30 3.49 -12.36
CA ASP A 361 4.59 2.38 -13.29
C ASP A 361 5.55 1.33 -12.69
N LYS A 362 6.46 1.74 -11.79
CA LYS A 362 7.31 0.83 -11.02
C LYS A 362 6.51 -0.06 -10.08
N THR A 363 5.50 0.51 -9.38
CA THR A 363 4.66 -0.26 -8.45
C THR A 363 3.85 -1.34 -9.18
N THR A 364 3.31 -1.04 -10.37
CA THR A 364 2.62 -2.04 -11.20
C THR A 364 3.57 -3.16 -11.64
N HIS A 365 4.82 -2.84 -11.96
CA HIS A 365 5.85 -3.85 -12.31
C HIS A 365 6.30 -4.68 -11.11
N GLU A 366 6.35 -4.11 -9.92
CA GLU A 366 6.67 -4.83 -8.68
C GLU A 366 5.57 -5.82 -8.31
N ARG A 367 4.29 -5.46 -8.50
CA ARG A 367 3.18 -6.39 -8.26
C ARG A 367 3.19 -7.60 -9.18
N LYS A 368 3.69 -7.45 -10.40
CA LYS A 368 3.80 -8.57 -11.36
C LYS A 368 4.89 -9.60 -10.99
N LYS A 369 5.76 -9.30 -10.01
CA LYS A 369 6.92 -10.14 -9.68
C LYS A 369 6.68 -11.12 -8.54
N PHE A 370 5.61 -10.97 -7.75
CA PHE A 370 5.36 -11.86 -6.61
C PHE A 370 4.48 -13.05 -6.97
N ASN A 371 4.69 -14.14 -6.25
CA ASN A 371 3.85 -15.33 -6.32
C ASN A 371 2.72 -15.23 -5.30
N VAL A 372 1.56 -15.80 -5.61
CA VAL A 372 0.39 -15.88 -4.74
C VAL A 372 0.20 -17.33 -4.29
N GLU A 373 0.17 -17.57 -2.98
CA GLU A 373 -0.01 -18.89 -2.38
C GLU A 373 -1.49 -19.29 -2.36
N TYR A 374 -2.02 -19.64 -3.53
CA TYR A 374 -3.43 -19.99 -3.71
C TYR A 374 -3.86 -21.22 -2.88
N ALA A 375 -2.92 -22.14 -2.57
CA ALA A 375 -3.22 -23.31 -1.76
C ALA A 375 -3.63 -22.93 -0.32
N ILE A 376 -2.96 -21.94 0.26
CA ILE A 376 -3.30 -21.40 1.59
C ILE A 376 -4.67 -20.71 1.53
N MET A 377 -4.91 -19.93 0.47
CA MET A 377 -6.22 -19.33 0.24
C MET A 377 -7.35 -20.37 0.18
N LEU A 378 -7.17 -21.45 -0.58
CA LEU A 378 -8.17 -22.53 -0.66
C LEU A 378 -8.38 -23.24 0.69
N GLN A 379 -7.31 -23.43 1.46
CA GLN A 379 -7.40 -23.98 2.81
C GLN A 379 -8.20 -23.06 3.75
N ASP A 380 -7.95 -21.75 3.73
CA ASP A 380 -8.68 -20.76 4.54
C ASP A 380 -10.17 -20.67 4.17
N LEU A 381 -10.51 -21.04 2.94
CA LEU A 381 -11.89 -21.13 2.45
C LEU A 381 -12.58 -22.44 2.83
N GLY A 382 -11.84 -23.40 3.41
CA GLY A 382 -12.34 -24.73 3.77
C GLY A 382 -12.54 -25.66 2.57
N LEU A 383 -11.88 -25.38 1.44
CA LEU A 383 -11.93 -26.21 0.24
C LEU A 383 -10.72 -27.15 0.22
N ASN A 384 -10.97 -28.46 0.25
CA ASN A 384 -9.91 -29.45 0.19
C ASN A 384 -9.48 -29.66 -1.26
N MET A 385 -8.17 -29.56 -1.52
CA MET A 385 -7.56 -29.95 -2.79
C MET A 385 -7.82 -31.44 -3.06
N SER A 386 -8.03 -31.81 -4.32
CA SER A 386 -8.33 -33.20 -4.70
C SER A 386 -7.14 -34.14 -4.44
N HIS A 387 -5.93 -33.58 -4.45
CA HIS A 387 -4.68 -34.30 -4.22
C HIS A 387 -3.67 -33.47 -3.41
N PRO A 388 -2.80 -34.12 -2.61
CA PRO A 388 -1.77 -33.42 -1.83
C PRO A 388 -0.76 -32.70 -2.73
N LEU A 389 -0.27 -31.55 -2.26
CA LEU A 389 0.78 -30.75 -2.91
C LEU A 389 2.06 -31.58 -3.09
N SER A 390 2.83 -31.26 -4.14
CA SER A 390 4.13 -31.91 -4.34
C SER A 390 5.08 -31.49 -3.22
N THR A 391 5.55 -32.47 -2.43
CA THR A 391 6.56 -32.24 -1.38
C THR A 391 7.90 -31.94 -2.04
N LEU A 392 8.20 -30.66 -2.24
CA LEU A 392 9.57 -30.20 -2.46
C LEU A 392 10.32 -30.25 -1.11
N GLY A 393 10.84 -31.44 -0.80
CA GLY A 393 12.02 -31.70 0.04
C GLY A 393 12.13 -30.94 1.36
N THR A 394 11.33 -31.31 2.37
CA THR A 394 11.87 -31.41 3.73
C THR A 394 12.33 -32.84 3.92
N SER A 395 13.65 -33.04 3.94
CA SER A 395 14.26 -34.30 4.36
C SER A 395 13.96 -34.52 5.85
N ASN A 396 12.83 -35.13 6.16
CA ASN A 396 12.63 -35.77 7.45
C ASN A 396 13.44 -37.07 7.47
N ASN A 397 14.74 -36.93 7.77
CA ASN A 397 15.45 -37.98 8.47
C ASN A 397 15.00 -37.91 9.93
N CYS A 398 14.23 -38.91 10.37
CA CYS A 398 14.16 -39.47 11.72
C CYS A 398 12.83 -40.22 11.83
N ASP A 399 12.90 -41.56 11.78
CA ASP A 399 12.36 -42.41 12.84
C ASP A 399 12.50 -43.90 12.45
N GLU A 400 13.74 -44.40 12.48
CA GLU A 400 13.98 -45.76 12.96
C GLU A 400 14.15 -45.69 14.48
N CYS A 401 13.05 -45.87 15.22
CA CYS A 401 13.10 -46.36 16.61
C CYS A 401 11.70 -46.77 17.10
N LYS A 402 11.61 -48.02 17.58
CA LYS A 402 10.50 -48.72 18.27
C LYS A 402 9.55 -49.44 17.29
N LYS A 403 9.69 -50.74 17.06
CA LYS A 403 9.55 -51.85 18.03
C LYS A 403 10.00 -53.16 17.40
#